data_AF-A0A347ZW64-F1
#
_entry.id   AF-A0A347ZW64-F1
#
_cell.length_a   1.000
_cell.length_b   1.000
_cell.length_c   1.000
_cell.angle_alpha   90.00
_cell.angle_beta   90.00
_cell.angle_gamma   90.00
#
_symmetry.space_group_name_H-M   'P 1'
#
loop_
_entity.id
_entity.type
_entity.pdbx_description
1 polymer ?
#
loop_
_entity_poly.entity_id
_entity_poly.type
_entity_poly.pdbx_seq_one_letter_code
_entity_poly.pdbx_strand_id
1 'polypeptide(L)'
;MAKEFSEDTKNKVLLWSDRHCCLCKKACGVDIQVHHIIPKEKKGTGVIDNAIPLCYDCHAKVHYSSLQGNSIKPNELKRRRDQIYEEFTHHLLSPVMFLLTQRGGREFPSIGFDIRNTGNTYPIGVRVDLYAYAKRKEIHFKKGENGYYSGRHIWNLNPGKGFINANFILPDYMMPVGFTELTAEEQSSYKLQIRIKLTIIDILEREHELLPEGFIYSPTIQSEQKWYAEP
;
A
#
# COMPACT_ATOMS: atom_id res chain seq x y z
N MET A 1 -6.55 14.19 -20.43
CA MET A 1 -5.76 14.42 -19.20
C MET A 1 -5.03 15.75 -19.34
N ALA A 2 -4.85 16.49 -18.24
CA ALA A 2 -4.10 17.75 -18.26
C ALA A 2 -2.63 17.50 -18.65
N LYS A 3 -2.03 18.41 -19.43
CA LYS A 3 -0.61 18.34 -19.83
C LYS A 3 0.33 18.96 -18.80
N GLU A 4 -0.17 19.96 -18.05
CA GLU A 4 0.59 20.65 -17.01
C GLU A 4 0.35 20.05 -15.63
N PHE A 5 1.37 20.11 -14.77
CA PHE A 5 1.23 19.75 -13.37
C PHE A 5 0.39 20.81 -12.64
N SER A 6 -0.57 20.36 -11.83
CA SER A 6 -1.26 21.23 -10.88
C SER A 6 -0.30 21.72 -9.78
N GLU A 7 -0.65 22.79 -9.09
CA GLU A 7 0.15 23.22 -7.93
C GLU A 7 0.17 22.16 -6.82
N ASP A 8 -0.94 21.46 -6.57
CA ASP A 8 -0.97 20.33 -5.63
C ASP A 8 0.07 19.27 -6.00
N THR A 9 0.15 18.89 -7.28
CA THR A 9 1.13 17.91 -7.75
C THR A 9 2.56 18.38 -7.51
N LYS A 10 2.86 19.63 -7.84
CA LYS A 10 4.20 20.20 -7.63
C LYS A 10 4.56 20.26 -6.15
N ASN A 11 3.65 20.73 -5.31
CA ASN A 11 3.86 20.82 -3.87
C ASN A 11 4.12 19.46 -3.26
N LYS A 12 3.33 18.43 -3.61
CA LYS A 12 3.54 17.06 -3.15
C LYS A 12 4.91 16.53 -3.50
N VAL A 13 5.32 16.60 -4.77
CA VAL A 13 6.63 16.05 -5.16
C VAL A 13 7.80 16.80 -4.53
N LEU A 14 7.67 18.12 -4.31
CA LEU A 14 8.69 18.93 -3.63
C LEU A 14 8.78 18.64 -2.13
N LEU A 15 7.64 18.36 -1.47
CA LEU A 15 7.60 17.93 -0.07
C LEU A 15 8.17 16.51 0.07
N TRP A 16 7.76 15.59 -0.80
CA TRP A 16 8.22 14.20 -0.75
C TRP A 16 9.71 14.07 -1.05
N SER A 17 10.29 14.92 -1.89
CA SER A 17 11.73 14.94 -2.10
C SER A 17 12.51 15.78 -1.09
N ASP A 18 11.84 16.44 -0.15
CA ASP A 18 12.43 17.47 0.71
C ASP A 18 13.28 18.47 -0.09
N ARG A 19 12.82 18.85 -1.30
CA ARG A 19 13.56 19.69 -2.26
C ARG A 19 14.98 19.21 -2.60
N HIS A 20 15.22 17.90 -2.52
CA HIS A 20 16.42 17.27 -3.04
C HIS A 20 16.22 16.86 -4.51
N CYS A 21 17.28 16.98 -5.29
CA CYS A 21 17.27 16.53 -6.68
C CYS A 21 17.15 14.99 -6.74
N CYS A 22 16.13 14.49 -7.44
CA CYS A 22 15.90 13.06 -7.57
C CYS A 22 17.00 12.30 -8.35
N LEU A 23 17.94 13.00 -8.99
CA LEU A 23 19.05 12.35 -9.72
C LEU A 23 20.37 12.36 -8.96
N CYS A 24 20.77 13.51 -8.41
CA CYS A 24 22.08 13.69 -7.76
C CYS A 24 22.02 13.83 -6.24
N LYS A 25 20.82 13.80 -5.64
CA LYS A 25 20.56 13.98 -4.20
C LYS A 25 21.02 15.32 -3.62
N LYS A 26 21.36 16.31 -4.46
CA LYS A 26 21.71 17.65 -3.98
C LYS A 26 20.50 18.27 -3.28
N ALA A 27 20.67 18.80 -2.07
CA ALA A 27 19.71 19.69 -1.44
C ALA A 27 19.63 21.01 -2.25
N CYS A 28 18.48 21.30 -2.84
CA CYS A 28 18.35 22.41 -3.79
C CYS A 28 17.56 23.60 -3.26
N GLY A 29 16.74 23.42 -2.22
CA GLY A 29 15.86 24.48 -1.74
C GLY A 29 14.94 24.99 -2.86
N VAL A 30 15.05 26.28 -3.19
CA VAL A 30 14.27 26.89 -4.28
C VAL A 30 14.84 26.63 -5.68
N ASP A 31 16.10 26.18 -5.80
CA ASP A 31 16.80 25.95 -7.06
C ASP A 31 16.49 24.56 -7.66
N ILE A 32 15.20 24.23 -7.72
CA ILE A 32 14.68 22.92 -8.15
C ILE A 32 13.48 23.09 -9.07
N GLN A 33 13.39 22.25 -10.10
CA GLN A 33 12.31 22.24 -11.08
C GLN A 33 11.63 20.87 -11.15
N VAL A 34 10.31 20.87 -11.31
CA VAL A 34 9.54 19.65 -11.53
C VAL A 34 9.48 19.36 -13.04
N HIS A 35 10.09 18.26 -13.44
CA HIS A 35 10.22 17.81 -14.82
C HIS A 35 9.20 16.72 -15.17
N HIS A 36 8.82 16.65 -16.46
CA HIS A 36 8.02 15.55 -17.02
C HIS A 36 8.91 14.37 -17.40
N ILE A 37 8.82 13.25 -16.68
CA ILE A 37 9.58 12.01 -16.98
C ILE A 37 9.35 11.55 -18.43
N ILE A 38 8.09 11.54 -18.87
CA ILE A 38 7.68 11.42 -20.26
C ILE A 38 7.39 12.84 -20.77
N PRO A 39 8.16 13.36 -21.74
CA PRO A 39 7.99 14.72 -22.25
C PRO A 39 6.61 14.95 -22.90
N LYS A 40 6.16 16.21 -22.93
CA LYS A 40 4.85 16.61 -23.46
C LYS A 40 4.70 16.27 -24.95
N GLU A 41 5.78 16.37 -25.71
CA GLU A 41 5.87 16.04 -27.13
C GLU A 41 5.61 14.55 -27.36
N LYS A 42 5.96 13.71 -26.39
CA LYS A 42 5.70 12.26 -26.36
C LYS A 42 4.42 11.89 -25.63
N LYS A 43 3.45 12.81 -25.57
CA LYS A 43 2.15 12.66 -24.89
C LYS A 43 2.26 12.49 -23.36
N GLY A 44 3.32 13.01 -22.75
CA GLY A 44 3.43 13.13 -21.31
C GLY A 44 2.27 13.91 -20.69
N THR A 45 1.76 13.43 -19.56
CA THR A 45 0.65 14.04 -18.83
C THR A 45 1.16 14.75 -17.56
N GLY A 46 0.38 15.69 -17.05
CA GLY A 46 0.65 16.42 -15.81
C GLY A 46 0.20 15.67 -14.55
N VAL A 47 0.33 14.33 -14.54
CA VAL A 47 -0.01 13.49 -13.38
C VAL A 47 1.20 13.29 -12.49
N ILE A 48 0.97 13.02 -11.20
CA ILE A 48 2.03 12.89 -10.19
C ILE A 48 3.08 11.81 -10.52
N ASP A 49 2.66 10.69 -11.11
CA ASP A 49 3.58 9.63 -11.55
C ASP A 49 4.50 10.05 -12.71
N ASN A 50 4.21 11.15 -13.39
CA ASN A 50 5.07 11.70 -14.44
C ASN A 50 5.94 12.88 -13.95
N ALA A 51 5.80 13.30 -12.69
CA ALA A 51 6.55 14.40 -12.10
C ALA A 51 7.85 13.92 -11.43
N ILE A 52 8.95 14.63 -11.65
CA ILE A 52 10.23 14.40 -10.97
C ILE A 52 10.94 15.73 -10.63
N PRO A 53 11.23 16.02 -9.34
CA PRO A 53 12.04 17.16 -8.93
C PRO A 53 13.53 17.02 -9.29
N LEU A 54 14.11 18.00 -9.99
CA LEU A 54 15.51 18.00 -10.43
C LEU A 54 16.17 19.38 -10.19
N CYS A 55 17.45 19.40 -9.82
CA CYS A 55 18.24 20.65 -9.86
C CYS A 55 18.42 21.11 -11.31
N TYR A 56 18.75 22.39 -11.53
CA TYR A 56 18.95 22.94 -12.88
C TYR A 56 19.96 22.15 -13.73
N ASP A 57 21.06 21.68 -13.14
CA ASP A 57 22.08 20.89 -13.85
C ASP A 57 21.54 19.54 -14.34
N CYS A 58 20.82 18.84 -13.47
CA CYS A 58 20.21 17.56 -13.80
C CYS A 58 19.03 17.73 -14.76
N HIS A 59 18.24 18.80 -14.59
CA HIS A 59 17.15 19.16 -15.49
C HIS A 59 17.67 19.39 -16.91
N ALA A 60 18.78 20.13 -17.08
CA ALA A 60 19.42 20.28 -18.38
C ALA A 60 19.87 18.93 -18.95
N LYS A 61 20.57 18.10 -18.15
CA LYS A 61 21.09 16.80 -18.60
C LYS A 61 20.01 15.83 -19.09
N VAL A 62 18.82 15.82 -18.50
CA VAL A 62 17.74 14.91 -18.95
C VAL A 62 17.13 15.31 -20.29
N HIS A 63 17.26 16.59 -20.69
CA HIS A 63 16.87 17.03 -22.03
C HIS A 63 17.89 16.64 -23.12
N TYR A 64 19.18 16.51 -22.75
CA TYR A 64 20.24 16.17 -23.68
C TYR A 64 20.52 14.66 -23.68
N SER A 65 20.05 13.95 -24.71
CA SER A 65 20.56 12.61 -24.99
C SER A 65 22.00 12.72 -25.45
N SER A 66 22.95 12.18 -24.68
CA SER A 66 24.36 12.18 -25.08
C SER A 66 24.53 11.36 -26.37
N LEU A 67 25.16 11.94 -27.40
CA LEU A 67 25.63 11.20 -28.58
C LEU A 67 26.72 10.18 -28.22
N GLN A 68 27.42 10.40 -27.10
CA GLN A 68 28.40 9.50 -26.51
C GLN A 68 28.08 9.37 -25.02
N GLY A 69 27.44 8.26 -24.64
CA GLY A 69 27.01 7.97 -23.27
C GLY A 69 25.61 7.34 -23.21
N ASN A 70 25.26 6.80 -22.03
CA ASN A 70 23.93 6.23 -21.82
C ASN A 70 22.94 7.34 -21.42
N SER A 71 21.90 7.53 -22.22
CA SER A 71 20.78 8.41 -21.86
C SER A 71 19.99 7.84 -20.69
N ILE A 72 19.60 8.68 -19.73
CA ILE A 72 18.78 8.27 -18.58
C ILE A 72 17.37 7.96 -19.06
N LYS A 73 16.92 6.72 -18.83
CA LYS A 73 15.63 6.24 -19.32
C LYS A 73 14.49 6.64 -18.37
N PRO A 74 13.24 6.79 -18.86
CA PRO A 74 12.07 7.07 -18.01
C PRO A 74 11.91 6.15 -16.80
N ASN A 75 12.17 4.85 -16.97
CA ASN A 75 12.09 3.89 -15.86
C ASN A 75 13.18 4.11 -14.79
N GLU A 76 14.38 4.56 -15.20
CA GLU A 76 15.43 4.90 -14.23
C GLU A 76 15.05 6.18 -13.47
N LEU A 77 14.53 7.20 -14.17
CA LEU A 77 14.04 8.43 -13.54
C LEU A 77 12.97 8.14 -12.48
N LYS A 78 11.97 7.29 -12.81
CA LYS A 78 10.95 6.86 -11.85
C LYS A 78 11.55 6.19 -10.62
N ARG A 79 12.41 5.19 -10.82
CA ARG A 79 13.03 4.45 -9.70
C ARG A 79 13.89 5.35 -8.81
N ARG A 80 14.67 6.26 -9.39
CA ARG A 80 15.48 7.21 -8.60
C ARG A 80 14.61 8.21 -7.85
N ARG A 81 13.55 8.72 -8.48
CA ARG A 81 12.54 9.55 -7.80
C ARG A 81 11.95 8.83 -6.59
N ASP A 82 11.47 7.61 -6.79
CA ASP A 82 10.81 6.84 -5.72
C ASP A 82 11.79 6.53 -4.58
N GLN A 83 13.06 6.26 -4.89
CA GLN A 83 14.11 6.10 -3.88
C GLN A 83 14.31 7.37 -3.04
N ILE A 84 14.31 8.55 -3.66
CA ILE A 84 14.46 9.82 -2.94
C ILE A 84 13.23 10.12 -2.10
N TYR A 85 12.03 9.90 -2.64
CA TYR A 85 10.83 10.08 -1.83
C TYR A 85 10.88 9.16 -0.60
N GLU A 86 11.31 7.91 -0.77
CA GLU A 86 11.46 6.97 0.35
C GLU A 86 12.46 7.45 1.40
N GLU A 87 13.63 7.87 0.95
CA GLU A 87 14.66 8.42 1.83
C GLU A 87 14.13 9.59 2.68
N PHE A 88 13.32 10.47 2.11
CA PHE A 88 12.82 11.66 2.80
C PHE A 88 11.47 11.52 3.48
N THR A 89 10.72 10.42 3.29
CA THR A 89 9.44 10.25 4.01
C THR A 89 9.29 8.93 4.78
N HIS A 90 10.25 7.99 4.70
CA HIS A 90 10.19 6.74 5.48
C HIS A 90 10.09 6.98 7.00
N HIS A 91 10.68 8.08 7.50
CA HIS A 91 10.62 8.45 8.92
C HIS A 91 9.21 8.89 9.38
N LEU A 92 8.30 9.15 8.44
CA LEU A 92 6.90 9.47 8.71
C LEU A 92 6.03 8.22 8.81
N LEU A 93 6.56 7.05 8.44
CA LEU A 93 5.86 5.78 8.57
C LEU A 93 5.69 5.42 10.04
N SER A 94 4.45 5.13 10.43
CA SER A 94 4.16 4.55 11.74
C SER A 94 3.94 3.05 11.59
N PRO A 95 4.50 2.22 12.48
CA PRO A 95 4.28 0.78 12.44
C PRO A 95 2.80 0.47 12.64
N VAL A 96 2.30 -0.48 11.84
CA VAL A 96 0.92 -0.95 11.90
C VAL A 96 0.95 -2.41 12.30
N MET A 97 0.11 -2.75 13.28
CA MET A 97 -0.15 -4.15 13.64
C MET A 97 -1.50 -4.54 13.05
N PHE A 98 -1.51 -5.66 12.34
CA PHE A 98 -2.71 -6.31 11.84
C PHE A 98 -2.76 -7.75 12.34
N LEU A 99 -3.91 -8.20 12.83
CA LEU A 99 -4.10 -9.57 13.29
C LEU A 99 -5.48 -10.08 12.88
N LEU A 100 -5.55 -11.21 12.16
CA LEU A 100 -6.80 -11.94 11.99
C LEU A 100 -7.19 -12.61 13.30
N THR A 101 -8.48 -12.62 13.63
CA THR A 101 -8.97 -13.19 14.89
C THR A 101 -10.33 -13.84 14.73
N GLN A 102 -10.55 -14.91 15.50
CA GLN A 102 -11.87 -15.54 15.67
C GLN A 102 -12.48 -15.23 17.05
N ARG A 103 -11.91 -14.27 17.79
CA ARG A 103 -12.37 -13.87 19.14
C ARG A 103 -13.71 -13.13 19.12
N GLY A 104 -14.31 -12.99 20.30
CA GLY A 104 -15.48 -12.14 20.54
C GLY A 104 -16.81 -12.79 20.17
N GLY A 105 -16.92 -14.12 20.29
CA GLY A 105 -18.13 -14.88 19.94
C GLY A 105 -18.40 -14.94 18.43
N ARG A 106 -17.41 -14.63 17.58
CA ARG A 106 -17.55 -14.72 16.13
C ARG A 106 -17.51 -16.16 15.70
N GLU A 107 -18.52 -16.56 14.94
CA GLU A 107 -18.58 -17.88 14.31
C GLU A 107 -18.27 -17.77 12.81
N PHE A 108 -17.66 -18.84 12.27
CA PHE A 108 -17.43 -18.96 10.85
C PHE A 108 -18.77 -18.90 10.08
N PRO A 109 -18.88 -18.24 8.91
CA PRO A 109 -17.83 -17.66 8.07
C PRO A 109 -17.43 -16.21 8.39
N SER A 110 -17.86 -15.65 9.53
CA SER A 110 -17.46 -14.31 9.97
C SER A 110 -16.05 -14.35 10.56
N ILE A 111 -15.11 -13.64 9.92
CA ILE A 111 -13.71 -13.54 10.34
C ILE A 111 -13.46 -12.13 10.86
N GLY A 112 -12.95 -12.03 12.08
CA GLY A 112 -12.54 -10.77 12.67
C GLY A 112 -11.11 -10.39 12.28
N PHE A 113 -10.80 -9.12 12.40
CA PHE A 113 -9.42 -8.67 12.47
C PHE A 113 -9.29 -7.40 13.30
N ASP A 114 -8.09 -7.23 13.85
CA ASP A 114 -7.69 -6.08 14.64
C ASP A 114 -6.58 -5.34 13.89
N ILE A 115 -6.76 -4.03 13.73
CA ILE A 115 -5.74 -3.15 13.16
C ILE A 115 -5.47 -1.97 14.09
N ARG A 116 -4.19 -1.63 14.30
CA ARG A 116 -3.81 -0.44 15.05
C ARG A 116 -2.50 0.16 14.57
N ASN A 117 -2.38 1.48 14.74
CA ASN A 117 -1.10 2.19 14.69
C ASN A 117 -0.38 1.95 16.03
N THR A 118 0.73 1.21 16.00
CA THR A 118 1.58 0.96 17.18
C THR A 118 2.68 2.02 17.35
N GLY A 119 2.78 2.96 16.42
CA GLY A 119 3.63 4.13 16.53
C GLY A 119 3.14 5.11 17.59
N ASN A 120 4.00 6.07 17.91
CA ASN A 120 3.79 7.09 18.93
C ASN A 120 3.88 8.53 18.40
N THR A 121 4.16 8.72 17.11
CA THR A 121 4.44 10.05 16.53
C THR A 121 3.31 10.54 15.63
N TYR A 122 3.06 9.86 14.52
CA TYR A 122 2.21 10.38 13.46
C TYR A 122 0.88 9.64 13.36
N PRO A 123 -0.25 10.36 13.18
CA PRO A 123 -1.46 9.74 12.66
C PRO A 123 -1.24 9.33 11.21
N ILE A 124 -1.86 8.23 10.81
CA ILE A 124 -1.75 7.71 9.45
C ILE A 124 -3.13 7.35 8.90
N GLY A 125 -3.26 7.43 7.59
CA GLY A 125 -4.31 6.71 6.87
C GLY A 125 -3.82 5.30 6.53
N VAL A 126 -4.72 4.32 6.50
CA VAL A 126 -4.42 2.98 6.00
C VAL A 126 -5.53 2.53 5.06
N ARG A 127 -5.16 2.02 3.89
CA ARG A 127 -6.07 1.26 3.02
C ARG A 127 -5.80 -0.22 3.20
N VAL A 128 -6.88 -0.98 3.33
CA VAL A 128 -6.85 -2.43 3.46
C VAL A 128 -7.41 -3.03 2.18
N ASP A 129 -6.61 -3.84 1.51
CA ASP A 129 -7.02 -4.65 0.36
C ASP A 129 -6.96 -6.13 0.75
N LEU A 130 -8.11 -6.79 0.74
CA LEU A 130 -8.27 -8.14 1.28
C LEU A 130 -8.64 -9.15 0.19
N TYR A 131 -7.94 -10.27 0.25
CA TYR A 131 -8.11 -11.42 -0.64
C TYR A 131 -8.33 -12.69 0.19
N ALA A 132 -9.26 -13.55 -0.24
CA ALA A 132 -9.44 -14.88 0.32
C ALA A 132 -9.23 -15.94 -0.75
N TYR A 133 -8.57 -17.03 -0.37
CA TYR A 133 -8.23 -18.16 -1.21
C TYR A 133 -8.70 -19.46 -0.56
N ALA A 134 -9.41 -20.30 -1.30
CA ALA A 134 -9.81 -21.64 -0.83
C ALA A 134 -9.90 -22.59 -2.04
N LYS A 135 -9.27 -23.77 -1.97
CA LYS A 135 -9.26 -24.79 -3.06
C LYS A 135 -9.10 -24.20 -4.48
N ARG A 136 -8.18 -23.24 -4.67
CA ARG A 136 -7.89 -22.52 -5.94
C ARG A 136 -8.96 -21.50 -6.39
N LYS A 137 -9.99 -21.25 -5.60
CA LYS A 137 -10.87 -20.08 -5.78
C LYS A 137 -10.23 -18.88 -5.09
N GLU A 138 -10.32 -17.71 -5.72
CA GLU A 138 -9.88 -16.43 -5.19
C GLU A 138 -11.06 -15.46 -5.17
N ILE A 139 -11.18 -14.71 -4.08
CA ILE A 139 -12.04 -13.53 -4.00
C ILE A 139 -11.19 -12.36 -3.55
N HIS A 140 -11.29 -11.26 -4.29
CA HIS A 140 -10.93 -9.94 -3.79
C HIS A 140 -12.21 -9.28 -3.29
N PHE A 141 -12.19 -8.78 -2.05
CA PHE A 141 -13.27 -8.03 -1.41
C PHE A 141 -13.45 -6.61 -2.01
N LYS A 142 -13.49 -6.50 -3.35
CA LYS A 142 -13.70 -5.26 -4.11
C LYS A 142 -15.05 -4.60 -3.84
N LYS A 143 -16.02 -5.39 -3.36
CA LYS A 143 -17.44 -5.07 -3.27
C LYS A 143 -18.08 -5.75 -2.05
N GLY A 144 -17.66 -5.39 -0.84
CA GLY A 144 -18.54 -5.51 0.33
C GLY A 144 -19.53 -4.35 0.33
N GLU A 145 -20.68 -4.48 0.99
CA GLU A 145 -21.73 -3.44 1.04
C GLU A 145 -21.20 -2.05 1.44
N ASN A 146 -20.05 -1.98 2.14
CA ASN A 146 -19.43 -0.73 2.61
C ASN A 146 -18.06 -0.39 1.98
N GLY A 147 -17.48 -1.27 1.14
CA GLY A 147 -16.21 -1.00 0.43
C GLY A 147 -14.93 -0.91 1.27
N TYR A 148 -14.98 -1.23 2.57
CA TYR A 148 -13.88 -1.01 3.52
C TYR A 148 -12.59 -1.80 3.25
N TYR A 149 -12.68 -2.93 2.54
CA TYR A 149 -11.57 -3.86 2.28
C TYR A 149 -11.16 -3.93 0.79
N SER A 150 -11.56 -2.92 0.02
CA SER A 150 -11.38 -2.86 -1.43
C SER A 150 -10.06 -2.18 -1.85
N GLY A 151 -9.21 -1.83 -0.89
CA GLY A 151 -8.04 -0.98 -1.10
C GLY A 151 -8.37 0.49 -1.37
N ARG A 152 -9.64 0.93 -1.30
CA ARG A 152 -10.03 2.33 -1.59
C ARG A 152 -10.41 3.14 -0.36
N HIS A 153 -10.98 2.50 0.64
CA HIS A 153 -11.40 3.19 1.87
C HIS A 153 -10.20 3.49 2.76
N ILE A 154 -10.15 4.71 3.29
CA ILE A 154 -9.07 5.15 4.18
C ILE A 154 -9.53 5.01 5.64
N TRP A 155 -8.81 4.18 6.39
CA TRP A 155 -8.96 3.99 7.82
C TRP A 155 -8.00 4.94 8.53
N ASN A 156 -8.51 5.81 9.39
CA ASN A 156 -7.68 6.77 10.13
C ASN A 156 -7.20 6.13 11.44
N LEU A 157 -5.88 5.93 11.57
CA LEU A 157 -5.26 5.33 12.75
C LEU A 157 -4.40 6.35 13.50
N ASN A 158 -4.95 6.87 14.60
CA ASN A 158 -4.21 7.76 15.51
C ASN A 158 -3.27 6.95 16.42
N PRO A 159 -2.04 7.44 16.68
CA PRO A 159 -1.11 6.79 17.59
C PRO A 159 -1.67 6.74 19.01
N GLY A 160 -1.35 5.69 19.75
CA GLY A 160 -1.82 5.47 21.12
C GLY A 160 -3.33 5.18 21.26
N LYS A 161 -4.08 5.09 20.16
CA LYS A 161 -5.45 4.58 20.18
C LYS A 161 -5.44 3.05 20.12
N GLY A 162 -6.48 2.44 20.71
CA GLY A 162 -6.67 1.00 20.70
C GLY A 162 -6.95 0.44 19.30
N PHE A 163 -7.23 -0.86 19.23
CA PHE A 163 -7.55 -1.53 17.99
C PHE A 163 -8.87 -1.05 17.38
N ILE A 164 -8.87 -0.86 16.07
CA ILE A 164 -10.12 -0.94 15.32
C ILE A 164 -10.43 -2.43 15.14
N ASN A 165 -11.56 -2.85 15.72
CA ASN A 165 -12.06 -4.21 15.62
C ASN A 165 -13.03 -4.26 14.43
N ALA A 166 -12.68 -5.04 13.41
CA ALA A 166 -13.46 -5.16 12.19
C ALA A 166 -13.71 -6.63 11.84
N ASN A 167 -14.57 -6.87 10.86
CA ASN A 167 -14.86 -8.22 10.37
C ASN A 167 -15.31 -8.23 8.91
N PHE A 168 -15.14 -9.39 8.28
CA PHE A 168 -15.69 -9.69 6.97
C PHE A 168 -16.28 -11.10 6.98
N ILE A 169 -17.19 -11.36 6.05
CA ILE A 169 -17.87 -12.66 5.93
C ILE A 169 -17.34 -13.32 4.65
N LEU A 170 -16.85 -14.55 4.76
CA LEU A 170 -16.51 -15.33 3.57
C LEU A 170 -17.80 -15.71 2.82
N PRO A 171 -17.86 -15.51 1.50
CA PRO A 171 -19.00 -15.96 0.73
C PRO A 171 -19.18 -17.47 0.80
N ASP A 172 -20.43 -17.93 0.92
CA ASP A 172 -20.76 -19.36 1.08
C ASP A 172 -20.13 -20.25 0.00
N TYR A 173 -20.04 -19.78 -1.24
CA TYR A 173 -19.47 -20.55 -2.35
C TYR A 173 -17.96 -20.82 -2.26
N MET A 174 -17.25 -20.18 -1.32
CA MET A 174 -15.85 -20.51 -1.01
C MET A 174 -15.73 -21.85 -0.30
N MET A 175 -16.75 -22.19 0.49
CA MET A 175 -16.76 -23.31 1.42
C MET A 175 -17.84 -24.32 1.01
N PRO A 176 -17.72 -25.59 1.41
CA PRO A 176 -18.80 -26.53 1.23
C PRO A 176 -19.95 -26.17 2.18
N VAL A 177 -21.18 -26.56 1.81
CA VAL A 177 -22.30 -26.58 2.75
C VAL A 177 -21.94 -27.48 3.93
N GLY A 178 -22.20 -27.02 5.15
CA GLY A 178 -21.86 -27.77 6.36
C GLY A 178 -20.37 -27.74 6.71
N PHE A 179 -19.61 -26.72 6.28
CA PHE A 179 -18.17 -26.62 6.54
C PHE A 179 -17.82 -26.67 8.03
N THR A 180 -18.65 -26.06 8.88
CA THR A 180 -18.45 -26.00 10.33
C THR A 180 -18.65 -27.34 11.03
N GLU A 181 -19.37 -28.27 10.39
CA GLU A 181 -19.69 -29.61 10.86
C GLU A 181 -18.62 -30.64 10.45
N LEU A 182 -17.72 -30.26 9.54
CA LEU A 182 -16.58 -31.09 9.14
C LEU A 182 -15.56 -31.22 10.28
N THR A 183 -14.83 -32.34 10.27
CA THR A 183 -13.66 -32.55 11.14
C THR A 183 -12.57 -31.50 10.88
N ALA A 184 -11.68 -31.29 11.85
CA ALA A 184 -10.60 -30.32 11.70
C ALA A 184 -9.66 -30.67 10.54
N GLU A 185 -9.42 -31.96 10.29
CA GLU A 185 -8.65 -32.47 9.16
C GLU A 185 -9.33 -32.17 7.82
N GLU A 186 -10.64 -32.43 7.71
CA GLU A 186 -11.42 -32.12 6.51
C GLU A 186 -11.45 -30.62 6.25
N GLN A 187 -11.66 -29.80 7.28
CA GLN A 187 -11.61 -28.33 7.15
C GLN A 187 -10.23 -27.85 6.68
N SER A 188 -9.16 -28.40 7.26
CA SER A 188 -7.77 -28.08 6.89
C SER A 188 -7.45 -28.42 5.43
N SER A 189 -8.10 -29.44 4.86
CA SER A 189 -7.94 -29.84 3.45
C SER A 189 -8.35 -28.74 2.45
N TYR A 190 -9.17 -27.76 2.87
CA TYR A 190 -9.58 -26.65 2.02
C TYR A 190 -8.49 -25.60 1.81
N LYS A 191 -7.43 -25.62 2.64
CA LYS A 191 -6.30 -24.69 2.59
C LYS A 191 -6.77 -23.25 2.48
N LEU A 192 -7.65 -22.87 3.40
CA LEU A 192 -8.20 -21.51 3.44
C LEU A 192 -7.10 -20.54 3.86
N GLN A 193 -6.87 -19.53 3.03
CA GLN A 193 -5.86 -18.50 3.22
C GLN A 193 -6.49 -17.13 3.01
N ILE A 194 -6.07 -16.16 3.83
CA ILE A 194 -6.38 -14.74 3.65
C ILE A 194 -5.08 -14.04 3.34
N ARG A 195 -5.08 -13.15 2.35
CA ARG A 195 -3.97 -12.24 2.07
C ARG A 195 -4.45 -10.82 2.22
N ILE A 196 -3.66 -10.01 2.91
CA ILE A 196 -3.94 -8.59 3.13
C ILE A 196 -2.79 -7.78 2.55
N LYS A 197 -3.14 -6.77 1.76
CA LYS A 197 -2.21 -5.73 1.33
C LYS A 197 -2.60 -4.44 2.03
N LEU A 198 -1.63 -3.85 2.73
CA LEU A 198 -1.79 -2.57 3.40
C LEU A 198 -1.07 -1.48 2.60
N THR A 199 -1.74 -0.33 2.45
CA THR A 199 -1.10 0.90 1.97
C THR A 199 -1.23 1.95 3.07
N ILE A 200 -0.09 2.36 3.63
CA ILE A 200 -0.02 3.44 4.62
C ILE A 200 0.00 4.78 3.86
N ILE A 201 -0.76 5.74 4.36
CA ILE A 201 -0.79 7.12 3.87
C ILE A 201 -0.23 8.00 4.98
N ASP A 202 0.93 8.59 4.73
CA ASP A 202 1.60 9.45 5.70
C ASP A 202 0.96 10.85 5.78
N ILE A 203 1.47 11.68 6.70
CA ILE A 203 0.97 13.05 6.91
C ILE A 203 1.23 14.01 5.73
N LEU A 204 2.06 13.61 4.76
CA LEU A 204 2.29 14.33 3.50
C LEU A 204 1.45 13.74 2.35
N GLU A 205 0.47 12.91 2.68
CA GLU A 205 -0.40 12.19 1.73
C GLU A 205 0.37 11.26 0.78
N ARG A 206 1.59 10.85 1.13
CA ARG A 206 2.32 9.87 0.33
C ARG A 206 1.85 8.47 0.67
N GLU A 207 1.63 7.68 -0.37
CA GLU A 207 1.26 6.28 -0.25
C GLU A 207 2.50 5.38 -0.18
N HIS A 208 2.47 4.45 0.77
CA HIS A 208 3.52 3.48 1.07
C HIS A 208 2.91 2.09 1.06
N GLU A 209 3.17 1.34 -0.01
CA GLU A 209 2.67 -0.03 -0.13
C GLU A 209 3.56 -0.98 0.67
N LEU A 210 2.97 -1.65 1.65
CA LEU A 210 3.64 -2.73 2.37
C LEU A 210 3.59 -4.02 1.55
N LEU A 211 4.51 -4.93 1.84
CA LEU A 211 4.44 -6.28 1.30
C LEU A 211 3.15 -6.97 1.78
N PRO A 212 2.48 -7.78 0.94
CA PRO A 212 1.29 -8.49 1.35
C PRO A 212 1.58 -9.50 2.47
N GLU A 213 0.73 -9.52 3.49
CA GLU A 213 0.77 -10.49 4.58
C GLU A 213 -0.25 -11.60 4.35
N GLY A 214 0.19 -12.86 4.50
CA GLY A 214 -0.65 -14.04 4.37
C GLY A 214 -1.04 -14.60 5.73
N PHE A 215 -2.23 -15.20 5.81
CA PHE A 215 -2.72 -15.90 7.00
C PHE A 215 -3.37 -17.21 6.58
N ILE A 216 -3.08 -18.28 7.31
CA ILE A 216 -3.61 -19.62 7.05
C ILE A 216 -4.59 -19.99 8.16
N TYR A 217 -5.76 -20.50 7.75
CA TYR A 217 -6.74 -21.07 8.67
C TYR A 217 -6.30 -22.44 9.15
N SER A 218 -6.30 -22.64 10.47
CA SER A 218 -5.98 -23.90 11.12
C SER A 218 -7.00 -24.20 12.23
N PRO A 219 -8.03 -25.01 11.93
CA PRO A 219 -9.06 -25.37 12.89
C PRO A 219 -8.53 -26.29 14.00
N THR A 220 -7.42 -26.99 13.76
CA THR A 220 -6.78 -27.94 14.70
C THR A 220 -6.14 -27.25 15.90
N ILE A 221 -5.83 -25.96 15.81
CA ILE A 221 -5.28 -25.20 16.94
C ILE A 221 -6.36 -25.10 18.03
N GLN A 222 -6.12 -25.66 19.21
CA GLN A 222 -7.04 -25.57 20.36
C GLN A 222 -6.94 -24.20 21.06
N SER A 223 -7.21 -23.14 20.31
CA SER A 223 -7.30 -21.76 20.82
C SER A 223 -8.35 -20.97 20.04
N GLU A 224 -8.75 -19.81 20.57
CA GLU A 224 -9.57 -18.84 19.83
C GLU A 224 -8.82 -18.21 18.64
N GLN A 225 -7.50 -18.39 18.55
CA GLN A 225 -6.68 -17.96 17.43
C GLN A 225 -6.53 -19.10 16.43
N LYS A 226 -7.51 -19.21 15.52
CA LYS A 226 -7.52 -20.20 14.42
C LYS A 226 -6.74 -19.77 13.18
N TRP A 227 -6.11 -18.59 13.21
CA TRP A 227 -5.37 -18.00 12.10
C TRP A 227 -3.93 -17.76 12.51
N TYR A 228 -2.97 -18.14 11.66
CA TYR A 228 -1.56 -17.83 11.89
C TYR A 228 -0.94 -17.20 10.63
N ALA A 229 0.08 -16.37 10.82
CA ALA A 229 0.77 -15.71 9.73
C ALA A 229 1.52 -16.73 8.87
N GLU A 230 1.38 -16.61 7.55
CA GLU A 230 2.18 -17.34 6.58
C GLU A 230 3.60 -16.75 6.59
N PRO A 231 4.64 -17.57 6.86
CA PRO A 231 6.03 -17.11 6.92
C PRO A 231 6.59 -16.70 5.55
#